data_AF-A0A9X3G338-F1
#
_entry.id   AF-A0A9X3G338-F1
#
_cell.length_a   1.000
_cell.length_b   1.000
_cell.length_c   1.000
_cell.angle_alpha   90.00
_cell.angle_beta   90.00
_cell.angle_gamma   90.00
#
_symmetry.space_group_name_H-M   'P 1'
#
loop_
_entity.id
_entity.type
_entity.pdbx_description
1 polymer ?
#
loop_
_entity_poly.entity_id
_entity_poly.type
_entity_poly.pdbx_seq_one_letter_code
_entity_poly.pdbx_strand_id
1 'polypeptide(L)'
;MAARAGILVTGTEVLTGRVADRNGPWLAEALRVLGVDVAAVVVVGDRPEDLRAALAFLADAGTDLVITTGGLGPTADDLTAALVGDFQGRPSTVDPALEQRIADVVARLSARRGWRMDPAATAAGVAKQAQVPAGATVLEPVGTAPGLVVPVADGRAGPPVLVLPGPPSELQGMWPAALAAEPVRRALAGATALHQSTLRLWGTPESELAATLRRVEDQVTGLEITTCLRDGELEIVTRYAPDAETAYQRLVQALTADFGDTLFSDGPTVDELVAAALDERGWTVGIGESCTGGLLTARLTAPSGSSARVLGGVAAYADSAKTQLLDVPAGTLTSVGAVSQEVAAALAAGARSRFGADVGVGVTGIAGPGGGTVEKPVGTVHLSVAGPDGALARSLTLFGSREAVRQRTTTLALHLLRQLLLGGPPA
;
A
#
# COMPACT_ATOMS: atom_id res chain seq x y z
N MET A 1 28.37 -7.33 0.03
CA MET A 1 27.18 -7.46 0.90
C MET A 1 26.41 -6.16 0.79
N ALA A 2 25.10 -6.24 0.56
CA ALA A 2 24.27 -5.03 0.47
C ALA A 2 24.27 -4.28 1.81
N ALA A 3 24.19 -2.96 1.78
CA ALA A 3 24.02 -2.15 2.98
C ALA A 3 22.77 -2.62 3.76
N ARG A 4 22.85 -2.64 5.10
CA ARG A 4 21.77 -3.11 5.98
C ARG A 4 21.28 -2.00 6.89
N ALA A 5 19.97 -1.92 7.10
CA ALA A 5 19.36 -0.93 7.99
C ALA A 5 18.40 -1.56 9.00
N GLY A 6 18.34 -0.96 10.20
CA GLY A 6 17.36 -1.28 11.23
C GLY A 6 16.33 -0.16 11.38
N ILE A 7 15.05 -0.49 11.56
CA ILE A 7 13.98 0.49 11.75
C ILE A 7 13.42 0.34 13.17
N LEU A 8 13.36 1.45 13.91
CA LEU A 8 12.78 1.56 15.23
C LEU A 8 11.60 2.53 15.22
N VAL A 9 10.40 2.01 15.41
CA VAL A 9 9.18 2.80 15.58
C VAL A 9 8.91 2.97 17.06
N THR A 10 8.75 4.21 17.53
CA THR A 10 8.37 4.51 18.92
C THR A 10 7.01 5.19 18.96
N GLY A 11 6.20 4.74 19.90
CA GLY A 11 4.87 5.27 20.16
C GLY A 11 4.05 4.21 20.89
N THR A 12 3.64 4.51 22.11
CA THR A 12 2.86 3.59 22.95
C THR A 12 1.52 3.25 22.30
N GLU A 13 0.91 4.20 21.58
CA GLU A 13 -0.28 4.02 20.76
C GLU A 13 -0.06 3.11 19.54
N VAL A 14 1.16 3.08 18.99
CA VAL A 14 1.54 2.18 17.90
C VAL A 14 1.77 0.77 18.45
N LEU A 15 2.53 0.65 19.54
CA LEU A 15 2.77 -0.63 20.22
C LEU A 15 1.47 -1.31 20.68
N THR A 16 0.50 -0.52 21.16
CA THR A 16 -0.81 -1.03 21.61
C THR A 16 -1.82 -1.22 20.46
N GLY A 17 -1.45 -0.91 19.22
CA GLY A 17 -2.31 -1.06 18.04
C GLY A 17 -3.47 -0.07 17.98
N ARG A 18 -3.49 0.99 18.81
CA ARG A 18 -4.49 2.07 18.73
C ARG A 18 -4.32 2.89 17.45
N VAL A 19 -3.07 3.04 17.01
CA VAL A 19 -2.71 3.63 15.73
C VAL A 19 -1.95 2.59 14.93
N ALA A 20 -2.35 2.35 13.69
CA ALA A 20 -1.61 1.47 12.80
C ALA A 20 -0.26 2.11 12.42
N ASP A 21 0.82 1.34 12.47
CA ASP A 21 2.12 1.79 11.97
C ASP A 21 2.05 2.03 10.46
N ARG A 22 2.32 3.27 10.06
CA ARG A 22 2.40 3.71 8.65
C ARG A 22 3.82 4.03 8.21
N ASN A 23 4.78 4.10 9.14
CA ASN A 23 6.14 4.52 8.85
C ASN A 23 7.08 3.32 8.71
N GLY A 24 6.96 2.29 9.54
CA GLY A 24 7.77 1.08 9.43
C GLY A 24 7.67 0.43 8.04
N PRO A 25 6.46 0.07 7.57
CA PRO A 25 6.28 -0.48 6.22
C PRO A 25 6.75 0.46 5.10
N TRP A 26 6.53 1.78 5.25
CA TRP A 26 6.95 2.75 4.25
C TRP A 26 8.47 2.92 4.19
N LEU A 27 9.15 3.00 5.33
CA LEU A 27 10.61 3.07 5.41
C LEU A 27 11.26 1.80 4.89
N ALA A 28 10.68 0.63 5.21
CA ALA A 28 11.15 -0.63 4.69
C ALA A 28 11.11 -0.62 3.17
N GLU A 29 9.99 -0.21 2.56
CA GLU A 29 9.84 -0.05 1.12
C GLU A 29 10.80 1.01 0.53
N ALA A 30 10.97 2.16 1.19
CA ALA A 30 11.85 3.21 0.71
C ALA A 30 13.33 2.78 0.70
N LEU A 31 13.78 2.05 1.72
CA LEU A 31 15.11 1.45 1.78
C LEU A 31 15.26 0.33 0.76
N ARG A 32 14.20 -0.46 0.59
CA ARG A 32 14.12 -1.53 -0.40
C ARG A 32 14.40 -1.02 -1.82
N VAL A 33 13.79 0.11 -2.19
CA VAL A 33 14.01 0.79 -3.49
C VAL A 33 15.46 1.26 -3.66
N LEU A 34 16.14 1.61 -2.56
CA LEU A 34 17.55 2.03 -2.58
C LEU A 34 18.52 0.84 -2.63
N GLY A 35 18.03 -0.40 -2.59
CA GLY A 35 18.91 -1.58 -2.54
C GLY A 35 19.51 -1.85 -1.15
N VAL A 36 18.86 -1.34 -0.10
CA VAL A 36 19.24 -1.54 1.29
C VAL A 36 18.39 -2.66 1.87
N ASP A 37 19.04 -3.62 2.53
CA ASP A 37 18.39 -4.74 3.18
C ASP A 37 17.93 -4.35 4.59
N VAL A 38 16.73 -4.73 4.98
CA VAL A 38 16.14 -4.32 6.27
C VAL A 38 16.30 -5.47 7.27
N ALA A 39 17.19 -5.28 8.24
CA ALA A 39 17.51 -6.32 9.21
C ALA A 39 16.33 -6.62 10.16
N ALA A 40 15.65 -5.58 10.63
CA ALA A 40 14.47 -5.69 11.47
C ALA A 40 13.67 -4.38 11.49
N VAL A 41 12.36 -4.51 11.70
CA VAL A 41 11.47 -3.42 12.10
C VAL A 41 10.99 -3.71 13.52
N VAL A 42 11.33 -2.83 14.46
CA VAL A 42 11.02 -3.00 15.89
C VAL A 42 10.08 -1.88 16.32
N VAL A 43 8.99 -2.22 16.99
CA VAL A 43 8.04 -1.26 17.57
C VAL A 43 8.17 -1.31 19.10
N VAL A 44 8.37 -0.15 19.72
CA VAL A 44 8.46 -0.01 21.19
C VAL A 44 7.57 1.10 21.72
N GLY A 45 7.30 1.08 23.03
CA GLY A 45 6.63 2.18 23.72
C GLY A 45 7.60 3.29 24.09
N ASP A 46 7.09 4.42 24.56
CA ASP A 46 7.86 5.63 24.86
C ASP A 46 8.56 5.57 26.22
N ARG A 47 9.20 4.43 26.50
CA ARG A 47 9.93 4.15 27.73
C ARG A 47 11.44 4.14 27.45
N PRO A 48 12.26 4.90 28.21
CA PRO A 48 13.70 4.98 27.97
C PRO A 48 14.42 3.64 27.87
N GLU A 49 14.06 2.68 28.71
CA GLU A 49 14.63 1.34 28.73
C GLU A 49 14.31 0.55 27.45
N ASP A 50 13.10 0.69 26.91
CA ASP A 50 12.69 0.00 25.68
C ASP A 50 13.44 0.55 24.46
N LEU A 51 13.51 1.88 24.34
CA LEU A 51 14.24 2.53 23.24
C LEU A 51 15.72 2.15 23.27
N ARG A 52 16.36 2.18 24.44
CA ARG A 52 17.78 1.80 24.58
C ARG A 52 18.02 0.34 24.22
N ALA A 53 17.14 -0.57 24.67
CA ALA A 53 17.24 -1.99 24.34
C ALA A 53 17.06 -2.24 22.84
N ALA A 54 16.10 -1.57 22.19
CA ALA A 54 15.86 -1.71 20.77
C ALA A 54 17.00 -1.12 19.91
N LEU A 55 17.55 0.04 20.30
CA LEU A 55 18.73 0.62 19.64
C LEU A 55 19.94 -0.33 19.71
N ALA A 56 20.19 -0.92 20.88
CA ALA A 56 21.25 -1.91 21.06
C ALA A 56 21.03 -3.16 20.19
N PHE A 57 19.82 -3.73 20.22
CA PHE A 57 19.44 -4.87 19.40
C PHE A 57 19.68 -4.61 17.89
N LEU A 58 19.27 -3.45 17.38
CA LEU A 58 19.44 -3.11 15.97
C LEU A 58 20.92 -2.87 15.59
N ALA A 59 21.70 -2.25 16.49
CA ALA A 59 23.13 -2.07 16.28
C ALA A 59 23.88 -3.42 16.25
N ASP A 60 23.54 -4.32 17.19
CA ASP A 60 24.15 -5.65 17.30
C ASP A 60 23.76 -6.59 16.14
N ALA A 61 22.67 -6.30 15.43
CA ALA A 61 22.23 -7.05 14.25
C ALA A 61 23.14 -6.86 13.01
N GLY A 62 24.21 -6.07 13.12
CA GLY A 62 25.13 -5.78 12.02
C GLY A 62 24.49 -4.88 10.96
N THR A 63 23.84 -3.81 11.41
CA THR A 63 23.27 -2.77 10.55
C THR A 63 24.30 -1.65 10.31
N ASP A 64 24.25 -1.07 9.12
CA ASP A 64 25.06 0.09 8.72
C ASP A 64 24.37 1.42 9.06
N LEU A 65 23.04 1.40 9.22
CA LEU A 65 22.21 2.55 9.58
C LEU A 65 21.06 2.10 10.49
N VAL A 66 20.78 2.86 11.55
CA VAL A 66 19.52 2.71 12.31
C VAL A 66 18.64 3.92 12.06
N ILE A 67 17.35 3.69 11.79
CA ILE A 67 16.37 4.74 11.55
C ILE A 67 15.30 4.67 12.63
N THR A 68 15.10 5.75 13.36
CA THR A 68 14.01 5.87 14.34
C THR A 68 12.90 6.76 13.80
N THR A 69 11.65 6.47 14.18
CA THR A 69 10.50 7.32 13.87
C THR A 69 9.60 7.48 15.10
N GLY A 70 9.29 8.73 15.45
CA GLY A 70 8.45 9.08 16.61
C GLY A 70 9.23 9.65 17.80
N GLY A 71 8.52 10.22 18.77
CA GLY A 71 9.11 10.76 20.01
C GLY A 71 9.96 12.04 19.82
N LEU A 72 9.61 12.88 18.85
CA LEU A 72 10.26 14.16 18.52
C LEU A 72 9.38 15.40 18.75
N GLY A 73 8.18 15.23 19.29
CA GLY A 73 7.31 16.33 19.65
C GLY A 73 7.81 17.13 20.87
N PRO A 74 7.00 18.09 21.31
CA PRO A 74 7.32 18.93 22.46
C PRO A 74 6.90 18.33 23.81
N THR A 75 6.22 17.19 23.87
CA THR A 75 5.62 16.65 25.12
C THR A 75 6.62 15.84 25.92
N ALA A 76 6.39 15.61 27.22
CA ALA A 76 7.40 15.04 28.14
C ALA A 76 7.90 13.64 27.75
N ASP A 77 7.04 12.85 27.10
CA ASP A 77 7.26 11.51 26.55
C ASP A 77 8.08 11.50 25.25
N ASP A 78 8.26 12.65 24.57
CA ASP A 78 9.15 12.75 23.41
C ASP A 78 10.62 12.74 23.83
N LEU A 79 11.22 11.55 23.92
CA LEU A 79 12.58 11.35 24.43
C LEU A 79 13.59 10.87 23.38
N THR A 80 13.16 10.63 22.14
CA THR A 80 13.96 9.90 21.14
C THR A 80 15.28 10.58 20.82
N ALA A 81 15.28 11.88 20.52
CA ALA A 81 16.51 12.61 20.16
C ALA A 81 17.55 12.58 21.30
N ALA A 82 17.11 12.79 22.54
CA ALA A 82 17.97 12.78 23.72
C ALA A 82 18.54 11.37 23.99
N LEU A 83 17.69 10.34 23.92
CA LEU A 83 18.09 8.95 24.14
C LEU A 83 19.06 8.44 23.06
N VAL A 84 18.85 8.85 21.80
CA VAL A 84 19.79 8.56 20.71
C VAL A 84 21.12 9.28 20.91
N GLY A 85 21.11 10.54 21.34
CA GLY A 85 22.32 11.26 21.72
C GLY A 85 23.12 10.51 22.79
N ASP A 86 22.46 10.13 23.90
CA ASP A 86 23.08 9.34 24.97
C ASP A 86 23.64 8.00 24.47
N PHE A 87 22.86 7.27 23.68
CA PHE A 87 23.25 5.99 23.09
C PHE A 87 24.53 6.14 22.26
N GLN A 88 24.60 7.19 21.44
CA GLN A 88 25.76 7.50 20.62
C GLN A 88 26.92 8.14 21.39
N GLY A 89 26.75 8.46 22.68
CA GLY A 89 27.75 9.16 23.49
C GLY A 89 27.93 10.63 23.10
N ARG A 90 26.87 11.26 22.57
CA ARG A 90 26.83 12.64 22.10
C ARG A 90 25.93 13.48 23.03
N PRO A 91 26.47 14.39 23.87
CA PRO A 91 25.64 15.25 24.70
C PRO A 91 24.82 16.21 23.83
N SER A 92 23.61 16.55 24.28
CA SER A 92 22.70 17.44 23.56
C SER A 92 22.73 18.87 24.10
N THR A 93 22.66 19.86 23.22
CA THR A 93 22.55 21.29 23.56
C THR A 93 21.51 21.96 22.68
N VAL A 94 20.91 23.06 23.15
CA VAL A 94 19.99 23.86 22.33
C VAL A 94 20.77 24.55 21.22
N ASP A 95 20.33 24.38 19.97
CA ASP A 95 20.82 25.14 18.82
C ASP A 95 19.97 26.41 18.65
N PRO A 96 20.51 27.61 18.88
CA PRO A 96 19.75 28.86 18.81
C PRO A 96 19.18 29.18 17.42
N ALA A 97 19.88 28.76 16.36
CA ALA A 97 19.43 29.02 15.00
C ALA A 97 18.26 28.09 14.63
N LEU A 98 18.32 26.83 15.08
CA LEU A 98 17.23 25.89 14.92
C LEU A 98 16.01 26.28 15.77
N GLU A 99 16.24 26.70 17.01
CA GLU A 99 15.20 27.21 17.91
C GLU A 99 14.38 28.31 17.25
N GLN A 100 15.05 29.29 16.63
CA GLN A 100 14.37 30.36 15.90
C GLN A 100 13.58 29.83 14.70
N ARG A 101 14.13 28.90 13.91
CA ARG A 101 13.42 28.32 12.76
C ARG A 101 12.14 27.59 13.19
N ILE A 102 12.21 26.82 14.28
CA ILE A 102 11.04 26.11 14.83
C ILE A 102 10.01 27.12 15.34
N ALA A 103 10.44 28.17 16.05
CA ALA A 103 9.54 29.25 16.50
C ALA A 103 8.78 29.89 15.33
N ASP A 104 9.47 30.15 14.20
CA ASP A 104 8.85 30.72 13.00
C ASP A 104 7.84 29.76 12.35
N VAL A 105 8.08 28.45 12.40
CA VAL A 105 7.10 27.46 11.93
C VAL A 105 5.87 27.44 12.83
N VAL A 106 6.06 27.39 14.15
CA VAL A 106 4.96 27.39 15.13
C VAL A 106 4.11 28.66 14.97
N ALA A 107 4.74 29.83 14.86
CA ALA A 107 4.03 31.10 14.66
C ALA A 107 3.17 31.09 13.38
N ARG A 108 3.72 30.58 12.26
CA ARG A 108 2.98 30.46 10.99
C ARG A 108 1.80 29.50 11.09
N LEU A 109 1.97 28.35 11.75
CA LEU A 109 0.90 27.36 11.93
C LEU A 109 -0.22 27.91 12.81
N SER A 110 0.11 28.55 13.92
CA SER A 110 -0.87 29.13 14.84
C SER A 110 -1.67 30.26 14.19
N ALA A 111 -1.01 31.12 13.40
CA ALA A 111 -1.69 32.18 12.64
C ALA A 111 -2.68 31.62 11.61
N ARG A 112 -2.30 30.57 10.86
CA ARG A 112 -3.17 29.93 9.87
C ARG A 112 -4.40 29.25 10.47
N ARG A 113 -4.28 28.71 11.69
CA ARG A 113 -5.35 27.96 12.36
C ARG A 113 -6.14 28.77 13.38
N GLY A 114 -5.76 30.03 13.63
CA GLY A 114 -6.41 30.89 14.62
C GLY A 114 -6.25 30.39 16.06
N TRP A 115 -5.18 29.66 16.35
CA TRP A 115 -4.95 29.04 17.66
C TRP A 115 -4.44 30.04 18.69
N ARG A 116 -5.00 30.00 19.90
CA ARG A 116 -4.46 30.72 21.07
C ARG A 116 -3.34 29.88 21.68
N MET A 117 -2.14 30.42 21.69
CA MET A 117 -0.95 29.76 22.24
C MET A 117 -0.57 30.40 23.57
N ASP A 118 -0.19 29.59 24.55
CA ASP A 118 0.52 30.06 25.74
C ASP A 118 2.00 30.29 25.36
N PRO A 119 2.52 31.53 25.48
CA PRO A 119 3.90 31.84 25.14
C PRO A 119 4.94 30.99 25.89
N ALA A 120 4.70 30.69 27.18
CA ALA A 120 5.66 29.96 28.00
C ALA A 120 5.73 28.47 27.60
N ALA A 121 4.57 27.84 27.43
CA ALA A 121 4.49 26.46 26.96
C ALA A 121 5.05 26.31 25.53
N THR A 122 4.80 27.30 24.67
CA THR A 122 5.33 27.32 23.30
C THR A 122 6.84 27.41 23.30
N ALA A 123 7.44 28.34 24.05
CA ALA A 123 8.88 28.49 24.13
C ALA A 123 9.56 27.23 24.69
N ALA A 124 8.99 26.61 25.73
CA ALA A 124 9.52 25.36 26.27
C ALA A 124 9.49 24.21 25.25
N GLY A 125 8.41 24.07 24.49
CA GLY A 125 8.30 23.06 23.43
C GLY A 125 9.30 23.30 22.30
N VAL A 126 9.45 24.54 21.86
CA VAL A 126 10.42 24.95 20.82
C VAL A 126 11.86 24.66 21.28
N ALA A 127 12.23 25.07 22.50
CA ALA A 127 13.57 24.85 23.04
C ALA A 127 13.88 23.34 23.18
N LYS A 128 12.88 22.53 23.55
CA LYS A 128 13.03 21.07 23.60
C LYS A 128 13.31 20.48 22.21
N GLN A 129 12.54 20.87 21.20
CA GLN A 129 12.73 20.38 19.83
C GLN A 129 14.04 20.90 19.18
N ALA A 130 14.61 21.98 19.71
CA ALA A 130 15.90 22.53 19.30
C ALA A 130 17.11 21.89 20.00
N GLN A 131 16.91 20.85 20.83
CA GLN A 131 18.02 20.09 21.41
C GLN A 131 18.68 19.18 20.37
N VAL A 132 19.96 19.43 20.10
CA VAL A 132 20.73 18.72 19.07
C VAL A 132 21.92 18.02 19.72
N PRO A 133 22.07 16.68 19.53
CA PRO A 133 23.27 15.96 19.95
C PRO A 133 24.53 16.47 19.24
N ALA A 134 25.64 16.55 19.95
CA ALA A 134 26.90 17.07 19.43
C ALA A 134 27.36 16.36 18.14
N GLY A 135 27.57 17.12 17.07
CA GLY A 135 27.99 16.58 15.76
C GLY A 135 26.86 15.98 14.91
N ALA A 136 25.60 16.06 15.37
CA ALA A 136 24.46 15.65 14.56
C ALA A 136 24.28 16.57 13.34
N THR A 137 23.85 15.98 12.22
CA THR A 137 23.36 16.74 11.07
C THR A 137 21.88 17.02 11.25
N VAL A 138 21.49 18.29 11.27
CA VAL A 138 20.09 18.71 11.39
C VAL A 138 19.42 18.66 10.00
N LEU A 139 18.26 18.03 9.93
CA LEU A 139 17.36 18.04 8.78
C LEU A 139 16.28 19.08 9.02
N GLU A 140 16.04 19.94 8.03
CA GLU A 140 15.05 21.00 8.14
C GLU A 140 13.64 20.44 8.42
N PRO A 141 12.91 21.01 9.38
CA PRO A 141 11.60 20.50 9.78
C PRO A 141 10.55 20.77 8.69
N VAL A 142 9.77 19.73 8.36
CA VAL A 142 8.57 19.88 7.51
C VAL A 142 7.36 20.33 8.34
N GLY A 143 7.24 19.78 9.56
CA GLY A 143 6.36 20.29 10.61
C GLY A 143 7.15 21.13 11.61
N THR A 144 7.01 20.83 12.90
CA THR A 144 7.75 21.54 13.98
C THR A 144 9.01 20.81 14.40
N ALA A 145 8.99 19.48 14.38
CA ALA A 145 10.11 18.64 14.80
C ALA A 145 11.18 18.55 13.69
N PRO A 146 12.45 18.88 13.97
CA PRO A 146 13.54 18.64 13.04
C PRO A 146 13.93 17.17 13.03
N GLY A 147 14.61 16.76 11.97
CA GLY A 147 15.20 15.42 11.87
C GLY A 147 16.66 15.52 12.23
N LEU A 148 17.25 14.42 12.66
CA LEU A 148 18.64 14.41 13.11
C LEU A 148 19.37 13.19 12.55
N VAL A 149 20.59 13.36 12.08
CA VAL A 149 21.51 12.24 11.84
C VAL A 149 22.58 12.31 12.89
N VAL A 150 22.53 11.40 13.86
CA VAL A 150 23.42 11.38 15.02
C VAL A 150 24.56 10.40 14.75
N PRO A 151 25.81 10.88 14.57
CA PRO A 151 26.95 10.00 14.39
C PRO A 151 27.40 9.39 15.72
N VAL A 152 28.01 8.21 15.64
CA VAL A 152 28.69 7.56 16.76
C VAL A 152 29.84 8.46 17.26
N ALA A 153 30.02 8.55 18.58
CA ALA A 153 31.18 9.26 19.16
C ALA A 153 32.52 8.60 18.80
N ASP A 154 33.58 9.41 18.77
CA ASP A 154 34.93 8.92 18.44
C ASP A 154 35.36 7.80 19.40
N GLY A 155 35.88 6.70 18.83
CA GLY A 155 36.31 5.52 19.60
C GLY A 155 35.19 4.56 20.00
N ARG A 156 33.93 4.79 19.58
CA ARG A 156 32.84 3.82 19.69
C ARG A 156 32.54 3.18 18.33
N ALA A 157 32.06 1.94 18.36
CA ALA A 157 31.59 1.22 17.18
C ALA A 157 30.05 1.24 17.12
N GLY A 158 29.51 1.16 15.91
CA GLY A 158 28.08 1.10 15.65
C GLY A 158 27.67 1.89 14.40
N PRO A 159 26.40 1.79 13.99
CA PRO A 159 25.86 2.61 12.91
C PRO A 159 25.50 4.02 13.40
N PRO A 160 25.54 5.06 12.52
CA PRO A 160 24.83 6.30 12.79
C PRO A 160 23.33 6.05 12.95
N VAL A 161 22.64 6.95 13.65
CA VAL A 161 21.19 6.88 13.86
C VAL A 161 20.52 8.07 13.19
N LEU A 162 19.62 7.80 12.25
CA LEU A 162 18.72 8.76 11.62
C LEU A 162 17.42 8.84 12.41
N VAL A 163 17.09 10.01 12.94
CA VAL A 163 15.93 10.26 13.79
C VAL A 163 14.91 11.09 13.01
N LEU A 164 13.72 10.54 12.78
CA LEU A 164 12.64 11.13 11.99
C LEU A 164 11.35 11.32 12.80
N PRO A 165 10.49 12.26 12.41
CA PRO A 165 9.23 12.52 13.14
C PRO A 165 8.20 11.41 12.93
N GLY A 166 7.26 11.31 13.88
CA GLY A 166 6.18 10.31 13.86
C GLY A 166 5.11 10.52 12.78
N PRO A 167 4.63 11.75 12.49
CA PRO A 167 3.64 11.96 11.44
C PRO A 167 4.18 11.55 10.05
N PRO A 168 3.49 10.65 9.30
CA PRO A 168 4.00 10.14 8.02
C PRO A 168 4.29 11.23 6.99
N SER A 169 3.47 12.27 6.91
CA SER A 169 3.69 13.37 5.97
C SER A 169 4.96 14.17 6.25
N GLU A 170 5.34 14.31 7.52
CA GLU A 170 6.57 15.01 7.91
C GLU A 170 7.79 14.15 7.61
N LEU A 171 7.75 12.88 8.02
CA LEU A 171 8.81 11.91 7.76
C LEU A 171 9.10 11.79 6.26
N GLN A 172 8.06 11.58 5.45
CA GLN A 172 8.18 11.42 4.00
C GLN A 172 8.69 12.70 3.33
N GLY A 173 8.26 13.88 3.81
CA GLY A 173 8.75 15.16 3.32
C GLY A 173 10.24 15.40 3.62
N MET A 174 10.76 14.80 4.69
CA MET A 174 12.16 14.92 5.10
C MET A 174 13.08 13.86 4.49
N TRP A 175 12.50 12.79 3.93
CA TRP A 175 13.26 11.68 3.37
C TRP A 175 14.31 12.08 2.32
N PRO A 176 14.03 12.98 1.36
CA PRO A 176 15.06 13.40 0.40
C PRO A 176 16.26 14.08 1.08
N ALA A 177 16.02 14.92 2.09
CA ALA A 177 17.08 15.58 2.85
C ALA A 177 17.85 14.58 3.72
N ALA A 178 17.16 13.60 4.31
CA ALA A 178 17.78 12.52 5.06
C ALA A 178 18.76 11.71 4.21
N LEU A 179 18.35 11.32 2.99
CA LEU A 179 19.22 10.61 2.04
C LEU A 179 20.38 11.47 1.55
N ALA A 180 20.21 12.79 1.47
CA ALA A 180 21.27 13.70 1.08
C ALA A 180 22.29 13.97 2.20
N ALA A 181 22.00 13.60 3.46
CA ALA A 181 22.93 13.79 4.56
C ALA A 181 24.16 12.89 4.42
N GLU A 182 25.36 13.46 4.54
CA GLU A 182 26.63 12.75 4.32
C GLU A 182 26.78 11.46 5.16
N PRO A 183 26.43 11.42 6.46
CA PRO A 183 26.56 10.18 7.22
C PRO A 183 25.61 9.07 6.73
N VAL A 184 24.42 9.43 6.24
CA VAL A 184 23.46 8.48 5.66
C VAL A 184 23.97 7.98 4.31
N ARG A 185 24.42 8.87 3.41
CA ARG A 185 25.02 8.46 2.13
C ARG A 185 26.18 7.49 2.32
N ARG A 186 27.03 7.75 3.30
CA ARG A 186 28.18 6.88 3.60
C ARG A 186 27.74 5.51 4.12
N ALA A 187 26.77 5.49 5.06
CA ALA A 187 26.22 4.24 5.58
C ALA A 187 25.57 3.39 4.48
N LEU A 188 24.94 4.04 3.49
CA LEU A 188 24.25 3.36 2.39
C LEU A 188 25.13 3.19 1.13
N ALA A 189 26.42 3.53 1.17
CA ALA A 189 27.29 3.49 0.00
C ALA A 189 27.49 2.07 -0.57
N GLY A 190 27.29 1.04 0.25
CA GLY A 190 27.33 -0.37 -0.14
C GLY A 190 26.00 -0.92 -0.67
N ALA A 191 24.97 -0.08 -0.83
CA ALA A 191 23.70 -0.53 -1.38
C ALA A 191 23.86 -0.92 -2.86
N THR A 192 23.35 -2.09 -3.21
CA THR A 192 23.37 -2.59 -4.59
C THR A 192 22.07 -2.20 -5.26
N ALA A 193 22.12 -1.57 -6.43
CA ALA A 193 20.91 -1.34 -7.20
C ALA A 193 20.19 -2.69 -7.45
N LEU A 194 18.94 -2.81 -7.02
CA LEU A 194 18.14 -4.00 -7.23
C LEU A 194 17.08 -3.71 -8.29
N HIS A 195 16.92 -4.65 -9.21
CA HIS A 195 15.73 -4.72 -10.05
C HIS A 195 14.60 -5.36 -9.23
N GLN A 196 13.39 -4.88 -9.45
CA GLN A 196 12.18 -5.52 -9.00
C GLN A 196 11.24 -5.69 -10.18
N SER A 197 10.71 -6.90 -10.31
CA SER A 197 9.68 -7.22 -11.28
C SER A 197 8.57 -8.00 -10.60
N THR A 198 7.34 -7.81 -11.05
CA THR A 198 6.17 -8.46 -10.44
C THR A 198 5.36 -9.15 -11.52
N LEU A 199 5.28 -10.49 -11.46
CA LEU A 199 4.34 -11.24 -12.29
C LEU A 199 3.04 -11.44 -11.52
N ARG A 200 1.90 -11.35 -12.21
CA ARG A 200 0.57 -11.50 -11.58
C ARG A 200 -0.24 -12.57 -12.28
N LEU A 201 -0.67 -13.56 -11.50
CA LEU A 201 -1.48 -14.68 -11.95
C LEU A 201 -2.90 -14.57 -11.38
N TRP A 202 -3.89 -15.02 -12.16
CA TRP A 202 -5.29 -15.13 -11.73
C TRP A 202 -5.81 -16.54 -12.01
N GLY A 203 -6.39 -17.18 -10.98
CA GLY A 203 -6.92 -18.55 -11.11
C GLY A 203 -5.89 -19.67 -10.89
N THR A 204 -4.65 -19.35 -10.53
CA THR A 204 -3.60 -20.34 -10.24
C THR A 204 -3.58 -20.72 -8.75
N PRO A 205 -3.66 -22.01 -8.39
CA PRO A 205 -3.47 -22.44 -7.00
C PRO A 205 -2.03 -22.23 -6.52
N GLU A 206 -1.85 -21.75 -5.28
CA GLU A 206 -0.52 -21.54 -4.68
C GLU A 206 0.34 -22.82 -4.67
N SER A 207 -0.29 -23.99 -4.51
CA SER A 207 0.40 -25.29 -4.52
C SER A 207 1.08 -25.60 -5.85
N GLU A 208 0.46 -25.19 -6.96
CA GLU A 208 1.02 -25.35 -8.31
C GLU A 208 2.20 -24.41 -8.51
N LEU A 209 2.05 -23.13 -8.15
CA LEU A 209 3.16 -22.18 -8.18
C LEU A 209 4.36 -22.68 -7.36
N ALA A 210 4.10 -23.17 -6.14
CA ALA A 210 5.15 -23.71 -5.28
C ALA A 210 5.85 -24.94 -5.90
N ALA A 211 5.15 -25.77 -6.66
CA ALA A 211 5.75 -26.89 -7.37
C ALA A 211 6.68 -26.42 -8.50
N THR A 212 6.26 -25.42 -9.28
CA THR A 212 7.10 -24.82 -10.32
C THR A 212 8.34 -24.16 -9.73
N LEU A 213 8.20 -23.39 -8.64
CA LEU A 213 9.33 -22.74 -7.97
C LEU A 213 10.36 -23.77 -7.45
N ARG A 214 9.91 -24.87 -6.84
CA ARG A 214 10.81 -25.97 -6.42
C ARG A 214 11.53 -26.62 -7.60
N ARG A 215 10.87 -26.75 -8.75
CA ARG A 215 11.46 -27.36 -9.95
C ARG A 215 12.61 -26.52 -10.53
N VAL A 216 12.55 -25.19 -10.38
CA VAL A 216 13.54 -24.27 -10.96
C VAL A 216 14.53 -23.69 -9.95
N GLU A 217 14.46 -24.11 -8.68
CA GLU A 217 15.22 -23.55 -7.55
C GLU A 217 16.73 -23.41 -7.85
N ASP A 218 17.36 -24.47 -8.37
CA ASP A 218 18.78 -24.47 -8.73
C ASP A 218 19.16 -23.50 -9.87
N GLN A 219 18.18 -23.12 -10.69
CA GLN A 219 18.36 -22.27 -11.87
C GLN A 219 18.10 -20.80 -11.61
N VAL A 220 17.48 -20.48 -10.46
CA VAL A 220 17.04 -19.14 -10.07
C VAL A 220 17.82 -18.61 -8.85
N THR A 221 19.05 -19.09 -8.66
CA THR A 221 19.93 -18.62 -7.59
C THR A 221 20.24 -17.12 -7.73
N GLY A 222 20.28 -16.41 -6.61
CA GLY A 222 20.46 -14.96 -6.58
C GLY A 222 19.16 -14.14 -6.73
N LEU A 223 18.01 -14.79 -6.87
CA LEU A 223 16.70 -14.14 -6.82
C LEU A 223 16.10 -14.20 -5.41
N GLU A 224 15.58 -13.08 -4.94
CA GLU A 224 14.67 -13.00 -3.79
C GLU A 224 13.24 -13.04 -4.33
N ILE A 225 12.57 -14.18 -4.16
CA ILE A 225 11.21 -14.41 -4.68
C ILE A 225 10.23 -14.38 -3.50
N THR A 226 9.26 -13.48 -3.56
CA THR A 226 8.15 -13.40 -2.60
C THR A 226 6.83 -13.65 -3.33
N THR A 227 6.03 -14.58 -2.80
CA THR A 227 4.69 -14.89 -3.33
C THR A 227 3.61 -14.38 -2.39
N CYS A 228 2.63 -13.64 -2.90
CA CYS A 228 1.52 -13.11 -2.11
C CYS A 228 0.18 -13.37 -2.80
N LEU A 229 -0.75 -14.03 -2.10
CA LEU A 229 -2.14 -14.15 -2.54
C LEU A 229 -2.95 -12.98 -1.97
N ARG A 230 -3.42 -12.09 -2.84
CA ARG A 230 -4.19 -10.90 -2.46
C ARG A 230 -5.44 -10.79 -3.30
N ASP A 231 -6.61 -10.79 -2.66
CA ASP A 231 -7.92 -10.67 -3.31
C ASP A 231 -8.19 -11.70 -4.44
N GLY A 232 -7.47 -12.82 -4.44
CA GLY A 232 -7.55 -13.88 -5.47
C GLY A 232 -6.46 -13.80 -6.55
N GLU A 233 -5.69 -12.71 -6.59
CA GLU A 233 -4.52 -12.54 -7.43
C GLU A 233 -3.28 -13.10 -6.72
N LEU A 234 -2.48 -13.87 -7.45
CA LEU A 234 -1.19 -14.36 -6.95
C LEU A 234 -0.08 -13.48 -7.54
N GLU A 235 0.58 -12.72 -6.68
CA GLU A 235 1.69 -11.84 -7.03
C GLU A 235 3.01 -12.54 -6.75
N ILE A 236 3.89 -12.58 -7.76
CA ILE A 236 5.26 -13.05 -7.66
C ILE A 236 6.18 -11.86 -7.79
N VAL A 237 6.59 -11.30 -6.65
CA VAL A 237 7.54 -10.19 -6.59
C VAL A 237 8.94 -10.79 -6.56
N THR A 238 9.73 -10.52 -7.59
CA THR A 238 11.10 -10.99 -7.69
C THR A 238 12.06 -9.82 -7.66
N ARG A 239 13.05 -9.90 -6.77
CA ARG A 239 14.11 -8.91 -6.62
C ARG A 239 15.47 -9.53 -6.83
N TYR A 240 16.34 -8.80 -7.51
CA TYR A 240 17.63 -9.34 -7.90
C TYR A 240 18.59 -8.22 -8.32
N ALA A 241 19.89 -8.45 -8.18
CA ALA A 241 20.92 -7.56 -8.68
C ALA A 241 21.08 -7.72 -10.20
N PRO A 242 21.65 -6.74 -10.92
CA PRO A 242 21.77 -6.77 -12.38
C PRO A 242 22.47 -8.02 -12.95
N ASP A 243 23.36 -8.65 -12.20
CA ASP A 243 24.06 -9.87 -12.59
C ASP A 243 23.18 -11.13 -12.54
N ALA A 244 22.07 -11.10 -11.81
CA ALA A 244 21.09 -12.18 -11.72
C ALA A 244 19.94 -12.07 -12.73
N GLU A 245 20.00 -11.13 -13.67
CA GLU A 245 19.01 -10.96 -14.77
C GLU A 245 18.76 -12.27 -15.54
N THR A 246 19.81 -13.03 -15.84
CA THR A 246 19.66 -14.31 -16.55
C THR A 246 18.87 -15.34 -15.75
N ALA A 247 19.03 -15.34 -14.42
CA ALA A 247 18.26 -16.20 -13.53
C ALA A 247 16.78 -15.77 -13.50
N TYR A 248 16.52 -14.46 -13.46
CA TYR A 248 15.16 -13.92 -13.53
C TYR A 248 14.45 -14.30 -14.83
N GLN A 249 15.12 -14.18 -15.98
CA GLN A 249 14.52 -14.59 -17.26
C GLN A 249 14.16 -16.08 -17.32
N ARG A 250 14.92 -16.95 -16.64
CA ARG A 250 14.56 -18.38 -16.52
C ARG A 250 13.31 -18.59 -15.67
N LEU A 251 13.18 -17.83 -14.57
CA LEU A 251 11.96 -17.84 -13.75
C LEU A 251 10.74 -17.43 -14.60
N VAL A 252 10.85 -16.32 -15.33
CA VAL A 252 9.78 -15.82 -16.21
C VAL A 252 9.40 -16.87 -17.26
N GLN A 253 10.38 -17.50 -17.91
CA GLN A 253 10.14 -18.55 -18.91
C GLN A 253 9.40 -19.75 -18.31
N ALA A 254 9.82 -20.22 -17.13
CA ALA A 254 9.17 -21.35 -16.47
C ALA A 254 7.74 -21.03 -16.04
N LEU A 255 7.51 -19.85 -15.46
CA LEU A 255 6.17 -19.42 -15.07
C LEU A 255 5.26 -19.18 -16.27
N THR A 256 5.79 -18.62 -17.36
CA THR A 256 5.01 -18.43 -18.59
C THR A 256 4.65 -19.76 -19.24
N ALA A 257 5.56 -20.74 -19.23
CA ALA A 257 5.31 -22.07 -19.78
C ALA A 257 4.23 -22.83 -18.98
N ASP A 258 4.25 -22.74 -17.65
CA ASP A 258 3.32 -23.47 -16.79
C ASP A 258 1.98 -22.73 -16.61
N PHE A 259 2.00 -21.40 -16.62
CA PHE A 259 0.89 -20.54 -16.19
C PHE A 259 0.48 -19.46 -17.19
N GLY A 260 0.91 -19.54 -18.46
CA GLY A 260 0.58 -18.54 -19.48
C GLY A 260 -0.92 -18.25 -19.64
N ASP A 261 -1.78 -19.25 -19.40
CA ASP A 261 -3.24 -19.12 -19.45
C ASP A 261 -3.86 -18.47 -18.19
N THR A 262 -3.04 -18.11 -17.21
CA THR A 262 -3.42 -17.44 -15.96
C THR A 262 -2.58 -16.19 -15.67
N LEU A 263 -1.45 -16.02 -16.34
CA LEU A 263 -0.59 -14.84 -16.27
C LEU A 263 -1.24 -13.67 -17.00
N PHE A 264 -1.77 -12.72 -16.24
CA PHE A 264 -2.53 -11.60 -16.79
C PHE A 264 -1.74 -10.29 -16.79
N SER A 265 -0.62 -10.21 -16.08
CA SER A 265 0.19 -8.99 -16.02
C SER A 265 1.66 -9.24 -15.66
N ASP A 266 2.52 -8.38 -16.21
CA ASP A 266 3.91 -8.16 -15.80
C ASP A 266 4.06 -6.70 -15.32
N GLY A 267 3.91 -6.51 -14.02
CA GLY A 267 3.95 -5.22 -13.32
C GLY A 267 2.57 -4.72 -12.90
N PRO A 268 1.80 -4.06 -13.79
CA PRO A 268 0.57 -3.35 -13.43
C PRO A 268 -0.49 -4.21 -12.76
N THR A 269 -1.19 -3.65 -11.79
CA THR A 269 -2.39 -4.24 -11.17
C THR A 269 -3.55 -4.36 -12.17
N VAL A 270 -4.56 -5.18 -11.86
CA VAL A 270 -5.78 -5.25 -12.69
C VAL A 270 -6.47 -3.89 -12.80
N ASP A 271 -6.45 -3.09 -11.73
CA ASP A 271 -6.99 -1.73 -11.69
C ASP A 271 -6.28 -0.81 -12.70
N GLU A 272 -4.95 -0.84 -12.71
CA GLU A 272 -4.13 -0.05 -13.65
C GLU A 272 -4.32 -0.51 -15.09
N LEU A 273 -4.39 -1.83 -15.34
CA LEU A 273 -4.65 -2.38 -16.67
C LEU A 273 -6.02 -1.94 -17.21
N VAL A 274 -7.07 -2.00 -16.39
CA VAL A 274 -8.42 -1.56 -16.77
C VAL A 274 -8.42 -0.05 -17.05
N ALA A 275 -7.80 0.74 -16.17
CA ALA A 275 -7.72 2.19 -16.33
C ALA A 275 -7.01 2.58 -17.64
N ALA A 276 -5.82 2.00 -17.88
CA ALA A 276 -5.05 2.24 -19.10
C ALA A 276 -5.81 1.79 -20.36
N ALA A 277 -6.45 0.62 -20.32
CA ALA A 277 -7.18 0.09 -21.45
C ALA A 277 -8.40 0.95 -21.85
N LEU A 278 -9.09 1.54 -20.86
CA LEU A 278 -10.16 2.51 -21.09
C LEU A 278 -9.60 3.80 -21.70
N ASP A 279 -8.51 4.34 -21.16
CA ASP A 279 -7.87 5.56 -21.66
C ASP A 279 -7.39 5.41 -23.10
N GLU A 280 -6.69 4.30 -23.41
CA GLU A 280 -6.18 3.98 -24.76
C GLU A 280 -7.30 3.88 -25.80
N ARG A 281 -8.48 3.41 -25.39
CA ARG A 281 -9.66 3.29 -26.27
C ARG A 281 -10.51 4.57 -26.29
N GLY A 282 -10.26 5.52 -25.38
CA GLY A 282 -11.16 6.63 -25.13
C GLY A 282 -12.54 6.18 -24.66
N TRP A 283 -12.63 5.00 -24.01
CA TRP A 283 -13.87 4.39 -23.57
C TRP A 283 -14.22 4.79 -22.14
N THR A 284 -15.52 4.85 -21.90
CA THR A 284 -16.11 5.17 -20.61
C THR A 284 -16.89 3.99 -20.03
N VAL A 285 -17.03 3.95 -18.70
CA VAL A 285 -17.70 2.86 -17.98
C VAL A 285 -18.82 3.37 -17.07
N GLY A 286 -19.96 2.68 -17.13
CA GLY A 286 -21.11 2.83 -16.24
C GLY A 286 -21.35 1.55 -15.44
N ILE A 287 -21.71 1.69 -14.16
CA ILE A 287 -21.78 0.55 -13.23
C ILE A 287 -23.20 0.36 -12.66
N GLY A 288 -23.69 -0.87 -12.65
CA GLY A 288 -24.94 -1.31 -12.03
C GLY A 288 -24.69 -2.41 -11.01
N GLU A 289 -24.75 -2.08 -9.72
CA GLU A 289 -24.33 -2.96 -8.62
C GLU A 289 -25.46 -3.27 -7.65
N SER A 290 -25.58 -4.53 -7.23
CA SER A 290 -26.44 -4.94 -6.11
C SER A 290 -25.61 -5.39 -4.92
N CYS A 291 -25.10 -6.63 -4.91
CA CYS A 291 -24.51 -7.23 -3.71
C CYS A 291 -23.20 -6.57 -3.22
N THR A 292 -22.45 -5.93 -4.11
CA THR A 292 -21.24 -5.15 -3.77
C THR A 292 -21.59 -3.82 -3.09
N GLY A 293 -22.76 -3.24 -3.37
CA GLY A 293 -23.25 -2.03 -2.72
C GLY A 293 -22.42 -0.78 -3.02
N GLY A 294 -21.88 -0.66 -4.24
CA GLY A 294 -21.07 0.49 -4.68
C GLY A 294 -19.55 0.30 -4.52
N LEU A 295 -19.08 -0.87 -4.10
CA LEU A 295 -17.65 -1.13 -3.93
C LEU A 295 -16.88 -1.13 -5.26
N LEU A 296 -17.47 -1.62 -6.35
CA LEU A 296 -16.81 -1.57 -7.67
C LEU A 296 -16.70 -0.14 -8.17
N THR A 297 -17.77 0.64 -8.02
CA THR A 297 -17.74 2.08 -8.30
C THR A 297 -16.64 2.76 -7.48
N ALA A 298 -16.61 2.53 -6.16
CA ALA A 298 -15.60 3.10 -5.28
C ALA A 298 -14.17 2.74 -5.72
N ARG A 299 -13.93 1.46 -6.05
CA ARG A 299 -12.62 0.96 -6.51
C ARG A 299 -12.18 1.61 -7.82
N LEU A 300 -13.06 1.67 -8.82
CA LEU A 300 -12.77 2.33 -10.11
C LEU A 300 -12.54 3.84 -9.97
N THR A 301 -13.15 4.48 -8.96
CA THR A 301 -12.96 5.90 -8.69
C THR A 301 -11.78 6.23 -7.78
N ALA A 302 -11.15 5.23 -7.15
CA ALA A 302 -10.06 5.45 -6.19
C ALA A 302 -8.81 6.11 -6.81
N PRO A 303 -8.37 5.75 -8.03
CA PRO A 303 -7.27 6.46 -8.68
C PRO A 303 -7.65 7.90 -9.06
N SER A 304 -6.69 8.81 -8.95
CA SER A 304 -6.85 10.18 -9.45
C SER A 304 -7.11 10.19 -10.97
N GLY A 305 -7.92 11.13 -11.44
CA GLY A 305 -8.29 11.23 -12.86
C GLY A 305 -9.35 10.23 -13.33
N SER A 306 -9.90 9.40 -12.44
CA SER A 306 -10.94 8.41 -12.75
C SER A 306 -12.21 9.00 -13.38
N SER A 307 -12.51 10.29 -13.17
CA SER A 307 -13.64 11.00 -13.77
C SER A 307 -13.59 11.10 -15.30
N ALA A 308 -12.44 10.88 -15.93
CA ALA A 308 -12.33 10.85 -17.39
C ALA A 308 -12.95 9.57 -17.99
N ARG A 309 -13.05 8.49 -17.22
CA ARG A 309 -13.46 7.15 -17.68
C ARG A 309 -14.67 6.59 -16.92
N VAL A 310 -14.87 6.94 -15.65
CA VAL A 310 -16.01 6.46 -14.85
C VAL A 310 -17.11 7.51 -14.87
N LEU A 311 -18.21 7.24 -15.57
CA LEU A 311 -19.34 8.19 -15.67
C LEU A 311 -20.28 8.14 -14.48
N GLY A 312 -20.34 6.99 -13.80
CA GLY A 312 -21.14 6.82 -12.61
C GLY A 312 -21.49 5.37 -12.32
N GLY A 313 -22.10 5.16 -11.16
CA GLY A 313 -22.59 3.87 -10.73
C GLY A 313 -23.93 3.98 -10.01
N VAL A 314 -24.76 2.96 -10.15
CA VAL A 314 -26.03 2.81 -9.42
C VAL A 314 -25.94 1.59 -8.51
N ALA A 315 -26.07 1.81 -7.20
CA ALA A 315 -26.30 0.75 -6.23
C ALA A 315 -27.79 0.34 -6.23
N ALA A 316 -28.20 -0.49 -7.20
CA ALA A 316 -29.57 -0.98 -7.38
C ALA A 316 -29.91 -2.12 -6.40
N TYR A 317 -29.86 -1.80 -5.10
CA TYR A 317 -29.93 -2.79 -4.02
C TYR A 317 -31.32 -3.44 -3.87
N ALA A 318 -32.39 -2.69 -4.12
CA ALA A 318 -33.77 -3.18 -4.15
C ALA A 318 -34.23 -3.51 -5.58
N ASP A 319 -35.16 -4.44 -5.74
CA ASP A 319 -35.71 -4.83 -7.05
C ASP A 319 -36.40 -3.65 -7.75
N SER A 320 -37.11 -2.81 -7.00
CA SER A 320 -37.67 -1.55 -7.54
C SER A 320 -36.58 -0.62 -8.07
N ALA A 321 -35.42 -0.53 -7.41
CA ALA A 321 -34.30 0.27 -7.89
C ALA A 321 -33.67 -0.31 -9.16
N LYS A 322 -33.60 -1.65 -9.28
CA LYS A 322 -33.15 -2.31 -10.53
C LYS A 322 -34.03 -1.91 -11.71
N THR A 323 -35.35 -1.94 -11.53
CA THR A 323 -36.29 -1.54 -12.59
C THR A 323 -36.28 -0.02 -12.85
N GLN A 324 -36.32 0.82 -11.81
CA GLN A 324 -36.50 2.26 -11.97
C GLN A 324 -35.25 3.00 -12.44
N LEU A 325 -34.06 2.52 -12.03
CA LEU A 325 -32.81 3.26 -12.25
C LEU A 325 -31.97 2.67 -13.39
N LEU A 326 -32.15 1.38 -13.68
CA LEU A 326 -31.35 0.63 -14.67
C LEU A 326 -32.24 -0.19 -15.62
N ASP A 327 -33.54 0.09 -15.67
CA ASP A 327 -34.48 -0.51 -16.63
C ASP A 327 -34.49 -2.04 -16.66
N VAL A 328 -34.15 -2.70 -15.54
CA VAL A 328 -34.23 -4.16 -15.44
C VAL A 328 -35.69 -4.58 -15.56
N PRO A 329 -36.07 -5.40 -16.57
CA PRO A 329 -37.46 -5.76 -16.79
C PRO A 329 -38.07 -6.48 -15.59
N ALA A 330 -39.24 -6.02 -15.14
CA ALA A 330 -39.92 -6.63 -14.00
C ALA A 330 -40.23 -8.12 -14.21
N GLY A 331 -40.55 -8.51 -15.45
CA GLY A 331 -40.77 -9.92 -15.81
C GLY A 331 -39.53 -10.81 -15.63
N THR A 332 -38.32 -10.27 -15.81
CA THR A 332 -37.06 -11.00 -15.55
C THR A 332 -36.91 -11.25 -14.05
N LEU A 333 -37.16 -10.24 -13.21
CA LEU A 333 -37.09 -10.40 -11.76
C LEU A 333 -38.10 -11.43 -11.25
N THR A 334 -39.34 -11.43 -11.77
CA THR A 334 -40.37 -12.40 -11.39
C THR A 334 -40.04 -13.83 -11.85
N SER A 335 -39.45 -14.00 -13.03
CA SER A 335 -39.22 -15.33 -13.61
C SER A 335 -37.98 -16.04 -13.08
N VAL A 336 -36.85 -15.34 -12.97
CA VAL A 336 -35.55 -15.95 -12.60
C VAL A 336 -35.00 -15.45 -11.26
N GLY A 337 -35.65 -14.46 -10.66
CA GLY A 337 -35.21 -13.82 -9.42
C GLY A 337 -34.09 -12.80 -9.64
N ALA A 338 -33.89 -11.93 -8.64
CA ALA A 338 -32.91 -10.85 -8.65
C ALA A 338 -31.44 -11.31 -8.75
N VAL A 339 -31.16 -12.57 -8.41
CA VAL A 339 -29.83 -13.17 -8.46
C VAL A 339 -29.81 -14.18 -9.59
N SER A 340 -29.45 -13.72 -10.78
CA SER A 340 -29.41 -14.49 -12.02
C SER A 340 -28.48 -13.82 -13.03
N GLN A 341 -28.06 -14.57 -14.04
CA GLN A 341 -27.20 -14.05 -15.11
C GLN A 341 -27.95 -13.02 -15.97
N GLU A 342 -29.25 -13.23 -16.20
CA GLU A 342 -30.14 -12.34 -16.94
C GLU A 342 -30.26 -10.98 -16.25
N VAL A 343 -30.38 -10.96 -14.92
CA VAL A 343 -30.39 -9.71 -14.16
C VAL A 343 -29.03 -9.04 -14.18
N ALA A 344 -27.91 -9.77 -14.08
CA ALA A 344 -26.58 -9.19 -14.23
C ALA A 344 -26.39 -8.51 -15.61
N ALA A 345 -26.83 -9.17 -16.68
CA ALA A 345 -26.77 -8.62 -18.03
C ALA A 345 -27.67 -7.38 -18.19
N ALA A 346 -28.89 -7.41 -17.63
CA ALA A 346 -29.80 -6.27 -17.64
C ALA A 346 -29.24 -5.07 -16.85
N LEU A 347 -28.60 -5.31 -15.71
CA LEU A 347 -27.92 -4.27 -14.94
C LEU A 347 -26.76 -3.63 -15.73
N ALA A 348 -25.96 -4.44 -16.42
CA ALA A 348 -24.86 -3.95 -17.26
C ALA A 348 -25.39 -3.08 -18.42
N ALA A 349 -26.38 -3.57 -19.15
CA ALA A 349 -27.00 -2.85 -20.27
C ALA A 349 -27.69 -1.56 -19.80
N GLY A 350 -28.41 -1.63 -18.68
CA GLY A 350 -29.07 -0.49 -18.04
C GLY A 350 -28.07 0.59 -17.63
N ALA A 351 -26.95 0.21 -17.01
CA ALA A 351 -25.92 1.16 -16.62
C ALA A 351 -25.26 1.83 -17.83
N ARG A 352 -24.95 1.05 -18.86
CA ARG A 352 -24.40 1.56 -20.13
C ARG A 352 -25.33 2.61 -20.76
N SER A 353 -26.61 2.27 -20.89
CA SER A 353 -27.64 3.16 -21.44
C SER A 353 -27.82 4.42 -20.58
N ARG A 354 -27.97 4.24 -19.25
CA ARG A 354 -28.28 5.31 -18.32
C ARG A 354 -27.21 6.40 -18.27
N PHE A 355 -25.95 6.00 -18.34
CA PHE A 355 -24.82 6.92 -18.28
C PHE A 355 -24.31 7.34 -19.67
N GLY A 356 -24.80 6.73 -20.75
CA GLY A 356 -24.23 6.90 -22.08
C GLY A 356 -22.77 6.42 -22.14
N ALA A 357 -22.44 5.39 -21.37
CA ALA A 357 -21.09 4.84 -21.31
C ALA A 357 -20.82 3.86 -22.46
N ASP A 358 -19.56 3.70 -22.85
CA ASP A 358 -19.17 2.70 -23.84
C ASP A 358 -19.30 1.28 -23.29
N VAL A 359 -18.98 1.10 -22.01
CA VAL A 359 -19.01 -0.17 -21.29
C VAL A 359 -19.98 -0.10 -20.09
N GLY A 360 -20.75 -1.15 -19.88
CA GLY A 360 -21.59 -1.36 -18.71
C GLY A 360 -21.14 -2.56 -17.90
N VAL A 361 -21.10 -2.42 -16.56
CA VAL A 361 -20.84 -3.55 -15.65
C VAL A 361 -22.06 -3.81 -14.78
N GLY A 362 -22.50 -5.06 -14.69
CA GLY A 362 -23.67 -5.50 -13.93
C GLY A 362 -23.31 -6.56 -12.91
N VAL A 363 -23.67 -6.34 -11.65
CA VAL A 363 -23.33 -7.21 -10.52
C VAL A 363 -24.56 -7.53 -9.68
N THR A 364 -24.88 -8.82 -9.52
CA THR A 364 -25.90 -9.29 -8.57
C THR A 364 -25.45 -10.56 -7.85
N GLY A 365 -25.94 -10.80 -6.63
CA GLY A 365 -25.48 -11.93 -5.83
C GLY A 365 -26.00 -11.95 -4.40
N ILE A 366 -25.62 -12.99 -3.67
CA ILE A 366 -26.02 -13.26 -2.28
C ILE A 366 -24.77 -13.23 -1.41
N ALA A 367 -24.43 -12.06 -0.88
CA ALA A 367 -23.22 -11.92 -0.06
C ALA A 367 -23.33 -12.60 1.32
N GLY A 368 -24.53 -12.91 1.81
CA GLY A 368 -24.74 -13.53 3.13
C GLY A 368 -24.83 -12.52 4.29
N PRO A 369 -24.96 -13.01 5.54
CA PRO A 369 -24.95 -14.43 5.91
C PRO A 369 -26.27 -15.17 5.62
N GLY A 370 -27.36 -14.45 5.33
CA GLY A 370 -28.66 -15.01 4.92
C GLY A 370 -28.98 -14.79 3.44
N GLY A 371 -30.20 -15.16 3.04
CA GLY A 371 -30.73 -14.92 1.69
C GLY A 371 -30.37 -15.97 0.63
N GLY A 372 -29.60 -17.00 1.00
CA GLY A 372 -29.32 -18.14 0.13
C GLY A 372 -30.43 -19.20 0.13
N THR A 373 -30.51 -19.96 -0.97
CA THR A 373 -31.29 -21.20 -1.08
C THR A 373 -30.37 -22.39 -1.33
N VAL A 374 -30.92 -23.60 -1.45
CA VAL A 374 -30.13 -24.79 -1.83
C VAL A 374 -29.57 -24.63 -3.25
N GLU A 375 -30.35 -24.05 -4.16
CA GLU A 375 -29.99 -23.84 -5.56
C GLU A 375 -29.09 -22.61 -5.75
N LYS A 376 -29.27 -21.57 -4.93
CA LYS A 376 -28.50 -20.32 -4.95
C LYS A 376 -27.95 -20.05 -3.55
N PRO A 377 -26.91 -20.77 -3.10
CA PRO A 377 -26.38 -20.60 -1.75
C PRO A 377 -25.79 -19.22 -1.54
N VAL A 378 -25.56 -18.86 -0.27
CA VAL A 378 -24.72 -17.70 0.07
C VAL A 378 -23.37 -17.84 -0.64
N GLY A 379 -22.91 -16.75 -1.25
CA GLY A 379 -21.75 -16.73 -2.13
C GLY A 379 -22.10 -16.72 -3.62
N THR A 380 -23.33 -17.05 -4.01
CA THR A 380 -23.75 -17.04 -5.43
C THR A 380 -23.68 -15.62 -5.98
N VAL A 381 -22.93 -15.43 -7.07
CA VAL A 381 -22.70 -14.15 -7.72
C VAL A 381 -22.79 -14.32 -9.23
N HIS A 382 -23.44 -13.35 -9.88
CA HIS A 382 -23.52 -13.20 -11.32
C HIS A 382 -22.99 -11.84 -11.74
N LEU A 383 -22.11 -11.86 -12.74
CA LEU A 383 -21.40 -10.72 -13.29
C LEU A 383 -21.67 -10.64 -14.79
N SER A 384 -21.82 -9.43 -15.31
CA SER A 384 -21.79 -9.19 -16.74
C SER A 384 -21.05 -7.89 -17.05
N VAL A 385 -20.25 -7.89 -18.11
CA VAL A 385 -19.65 -6.70 -18.68
C VAL A 385 -20.07 -6.63 -20.14
N ALA A 386 -20.69 -5.52 -20.54
CA ALA A 386 -21.18 -5.31 -21.90
C ALA A 386 -20.48 -4.10 -22.52
N GLY A 387 -19.79 -4.29 -23.63
CA GLY A 387 -19.14 -3.22 -24.41
C GLY A 387 -19.76 -3.06 -25.79
N PRO A 388 -19.14 -2.24 -26.66
CA PRO A 388 -19.57 -2.07 -28.05
C PRO A 388 -19.49 -3.37 -28.87
N ASP A 389 -18.47 -4.19 -28.64
CA ASP A 389 -18.14 -5.36 -29.47
C ASP A 389 -18.71 -6.69 -28.93
N GLY A 390 -19.44 -6.66 -27.82
CA GLY A 390 -20.02 -7.85 -27.22
C GLY A 390 -20.15 -7.76 -25.70
N ALA A 391 -20.47 -8.88 -25.08
CA ALA A 391 -20.59 -8.98 -23.64
C ALA A 391 -19.96 -10.27 -23.10
N LEU A 392 -19.41 -10.18 -21.90
CA LEU A 392 -18.94 -11.31 -21.12
C LEU A 392 -19.82 -11.48 -19.88
N ALA A 393 -19.97 -12.71 -19.42
CA ALA A 393 -20.69 -13.02 -18.20
C ALA A 393 -20.03 -14.16 -17.43
N ARG A 394 -20.16 -14.11 -16.10
CA ARG A 394 -19.66 -15.15 -15.18
C ARG A 394 -20.65 -15.37 -14.05
N SER A 395 -20.77 -16.64 -13.67
CA SER A 395 -21.63 -17.12 -12.59
C SER A 395 -20.80 -18.05 -11.71
N LEU A 396 -20.75 -17.79 -10.41
CA LEU A 396 -19.90 -18.55 -9.50
C LEU A 396 -20.40 -18.50 -8.06
N THR A 397 -19.87 -19.38 -7.22
CA THR A 397 -20.14 -19.41 -5.78
C THR A 397 -18.85 -19.10 -5.02
N LEU A 398 -18.84 -17.97 -4.32
CA LEU A 398 -17.72 -17.49 -3.54
C LEU A 398 -17.84 -17.89 -2.07
N PHE A 399 -16.76 -18.39 -1.49
CA PHE A 399 -16.71 -18.73 -0.06
C PHE A 399 -16.20 -17.56 0.78
N GLY A 400 -16.62 -17.51 2.04
CA GLY A 400 -16.09 -16.58 3.04
C GLY A 400 -17.17 -15.74 3.73
N SER A 401 -16.72 -14.74 4.48
CA SER A 401 -17.61 -13.77 5.12
C SER A 401 -18.34 -12.91 4.07
N ARG A 402 -19.39 -12.20 4.50
CA ARG A 402 -20.09 -11.22 3.65
C ARG A 402 -19.15 -10.21 3.01
N GLU A 403 -18.18 -9.73 3.77
CA GLU A 403 -17.17 -8.81 3.28
C GLU A 403 -16.26 -9.46 2.25
N ALA A 404 -15.75 -10.67 2.52
CA ALA A 404 -14.91 -11.40 1.59
C ALA A 404 -15.62 -11.68 0.26
N VAL A 405 -16.89 -12.08 0.28
CA VAL A 405 -17.69 -12.29 -0.95
C VAL A 405 -17.81 -11.00 -1.75
N ARG A 406 -18.08 -9.86 -1.09
CA ARG A 406 -18.21 -8.55 -1.76
C ARG A 406 -16.90 -8.07 -2.37
N GLN A 407 -15.78 -8.22 -1.67
CA GLN A 407 -14.46 -7.83 -2.18
C GLN A 407 -14.04 -8.70 -3.37
N ARG A 408 -14.14 -10.03 -3.23
CA ARG A 408 -13.84 -10.97 -4.33
C ARG A 408 -14.72 -10.74 -5.56
N THR A 409 -16.01 -10.45 -5.37
CA THR A 409 -16.92 -10.07 -6.46
C THR A 409 -16.42 -8.84 -7.22
N THR A 410 -15.90 -7.87 -6.48
CA THR A 410 -15.37 -6.62 -7.06
C THR A 410 -14.11 -6.90 -7.89
N THR A 411 -13.17 -7.70 -7.37
CA THR A 411 -11.98 -8.13 -8.11
C THR A 411 -12.34 -8.92 -9.38
N LEU A 412 -13.26 -9.87 -9.28
CA LEU A 412 -13.76 -10.64 -10.43
C LEU A 412 -14.40 -9.76 -11.50
N ALA A 413 -15.17 -8.74 -11.11
CA ALA A 413 -15.75 -7.79 -12.05
C ALA A 413 -14.67 -7.03 -12.82
N LEU A 414 -13.56 -6.65 -12.17
CA LEU A 414 -12.41 -6.04 -12.83
C LEU A 414 -11.67 -7.00 -13.75
N HIS A 415 -11.47 -8.27 -13.37
CA HIS A 415 -10.89 -9.25 -14.29
C HIS A 415 -11.79 -9.50 -15.52
N LEU A 416 -13.11 -9.53 -15.34
CA LEU A 416 -14.06 -9.67 -16.45
C LEU A 416 -14.04 -8.44 -17.38
N LEU A 417 -13.90 -7.25 -16.79
CA LEU A 417 -13.74 -6.00 -17.54
C LEU A 417 -12.39 -5.96 -18.28
N ARG A 418 -11.29 -6.33 -17.62
CA ARG A 418 -9.97 -6.49 -18.23
C ARG A 418 -10.04 -7.47 -19.41
N GLN A 419 -10.70 -8.62 -19.25
CA GLN A 419 -10.85 -9.60 -20.31
C GLN A 419 -11.63 -9.03 -21.51
N LEU A 420 -12.69 -8.24 -21.27
CA LEU A 420 -13.43 -7.59 -22.36
C LEU A 420 -12.57 -6.54 -23.08
N LEU A 421 -11.79 -5.75 -22.34
CA LEU A 421 -11.00 -4.66 -22.91
C LEU A 421 -9.74 -5.17 -23.62
N LEU A 422 -9.00 -6.10 -23.01
CA LEU A 422 -7.66 -6.51 -23.41
C LEU A 422 -7.58 -7.95 -23.94
N GLY A 423 -8.63 -8.76 -23.76
CA GLY A 423 -8.56 -10.20 -23.99
C GLY A 423 -7.69 -10.91 -22.95
N GLY A 424 -6.94 -11.92 -23.39
CA GLY A 424 -6.04 -12.68 -22.53
C GLY A 424 -6.77 -13.59 -21.54
N PRO A 425 -6.09 -14.04 -20.46
CA PRO A 425 -6.52 -15.20 -19.69
C PRO A 425 -7.93 -15.02 -19.12
N PRO A 426 -8.78 -16.05 -19.10
CA PRO A 426 -10.16 -15.91 -18.65
C PRO A 426 -10.28 -15.42 -17.21
N ALA A 427 -11.26 -14.56 -16.96
CA ALA A 427 -11.67 -14.14 -15.61
C ALA A 427 -12.43 -15.23 -14.85
#